data_AF-A0A8S2P1N1-F1
#
_entry.id   AF-A0A8S2P1N1-F1
#
_cell.length_a   1.000
_cell.length_b   1.000
_cell.length_c   1.000
_cell.angle_alpha   90.00
_cell.angle_beta   90.00
_cell.angle_gamma   90.00
#
_symmetry.space_group_name_H-M   'P 1'
#
loop_
_entity.id
_entity.type
_entity.pdbx_description
1 polymer ?
#
loop_
_entity_poly.entity_id
_entity_poly.type
_entity_poly.pdbx_seq_one_letter_code
_entity_poly.pdbx_strand_id
1 'polypeptide(L)'
;YSNIRQQYPPPPPPQQQQHQQQSRPKPYTPIGGQQQAVSNNENLFQNLINNKCEEICENENTIITLHRFVEDIERALKTVSDKIMETCKLNNVTVAPQLPDNVKLNSVEQLNEDPSESFRMLKGAMKVSTLAMRLFLKTDYEYSLVLICANKPTVALLNEICQELSIGLNAQAIAAIQLDSNAEQSTPITYQVRAHINDACLTVQCSALPNHIIKIMLTSPVFRSENFLNLDDISGQEIADLNPDPTDMLDKNKCLETAAEIRHSNWFSRCMLENNSNLIVLRLLRDLQYNQTPLSSLNLWCLTLLVYKCQYQPPNSPTNLFRSVFACLSSGILLPSHIGPGIIDPCEKELVDAAAYLTTEERFNLTNYAQNMLRLISFEKYDALFHLKSS
;
A
#
# COMPACT_ATOMS: atom_id res chain seq x y z
N TYR A 1 -44.34 -13.09 53.79
CA TYR A 1 -45.39 -12.14 54.20
C TYR A 1 -45.05 -10.78 53.60
N SER A 2 -46.01 -10.24 52.81
CA SER A 2 -46.15 -8.82 52.43
C SER A 2 -45.14 -8.25 51.41
N ASN A 3 -45.42 -8.21 50.10
CA ASN A 3 -46.27 -7.22 49.38
C ASN A 3 -46.03 -5.76 49.77
N ILE A 4 -45.54 -4.94 48.82
CA ILE A 4 -46.22 -3.72 48.30
C ILE A 4 -45.67 -3.45 46.90
N ARG A 5 -46.52 -3.68 45.90
CA ARG A 5 -46.36 -3.28 44.50
C ARG A 5 -47.20 -2.01 44.36
N GLN A 6 -46.60 -0.85 44.11
CA GLN A 6 -47.36 0.35 43.80
C GLN A 6 -47.99 0.20 42.41
N GLN A 7 -49.31 0.17 42.36
CA GLN A 7 -50.13 0.22 41.15
C GLN A 7 -50.44 1.69 40.83
N TYR A 8 -50.10 2.14 39.63
CA TYR A 8 -50.68 3.34 39.04
C TYR A 8 -51.87 2.95 38.13
N PRO A 9 -52.96 3.74 38.08
CA PRO A 9 -54.15 3.40 37.30
C PRO A 9 -53.91 3.57 35.78
N PRO A 10 -54.67 2.84 34.93
CA PRO A 10 -54.55 2.97 33.48
C PRO A 10 -55.14 4.29 32.94
N PRO A 11 -54.64 4.80 31.80
CA PRO A 11 -55.13 6.04 31.20
C PRO A 11 -56.53 5.86 30.57
N PRO A 12 -57.32 6.94 30.45
CA PRO A 12 -58.68 6.89 29.89
C PRO A 12 -58.66 6.67 28.37
N PRO A 13 -59.75 6.13 27.79
CA PRO A 13 -59.84 5.87 26.36
C PRO A 13 -60.01 7.19 25.55
N PRO A 14 -59.55 7.24 24.28
CA PRO A 14 -59.67 8.44 23.46
C PRO A 14 -61.13 8.74 23.07
N GLN A 15 -61.52 10.01 23.17
CA GLN A 15 -62.81 10.52 22.71
C GLN A 15 -62.92 10.47 21.18
N GLN A 16 -64.04 9.95 20.68
CA GLN A 16 -64.40 10.00 19.26
C GLN A 16 -64.78 11.42 18.86
N GLN A 17 -63.97 12.07 18.02
CA GLN A 17 -64.35 13.29 17.31
C GLN A 17 -64.91 12.96 15.93
N GLN A 18 -66.07 13.54 15.64
CA GLN A 18 -66.84 13.39 14.41
C GLN A 18 -66.07 13.90 13.19
N HIS A 19 -66.17 13.16 12.10
CA HIS A 19 -65.58 13.48 10.80
C HIS A 19 -66.22 14.73 10.18
N GLN A 20 -65.45 15.80 9.98
CA GLN A 20 -65.66 16.74 8.87
C GLN A 20 -64.65 16.42 7.78
N GLN A 21 -65.14 16.03 6.60
CA GLN A 21 -64.33 15.79 5.42
C GLN A 21 -63.73 17.12 4.93
N GLN A 22 -62.46 17.35 5.26
CA GLN A 22 -61.61 18.28 4.52
C GLN A 22 -60.72 17.47 3.58
N SER A 23 -60.79 17.83 2.30
CA SER A 23 -60.07 17.22 1.19
C SER A 23 -58.56 17.15 1.45
N ARG A 24 -58.02 15.95 1.62
CA ARG A 24 -56.57 15.70 1.68
C ARG A 24 -55.94 16.13 0.35
N PRO A 25 -54.88 16.96 0.34
CA PRO A 25 -54.07 17.09 -0.88
C PRO A 25 -53.45 15.72 -1.18
N LYS A 26 -53.54 15.29 -2.44
CA LYS A 26 -52.99 14.01 -2.91
C LYS A 26 -51.49 13.96 -2.57
N PRO A 27 -50.94 12.81 -2.15
CA PRO A 27 -49.50 12.66 -2.06
C PRO A 27 -48.88 12.94 -3.43
N TYR A 28 -47.82 13.75 -3.43
CA TYR A 28 -47.05 14.08 -4.61
C TYR A 28 -46.51 12.77 -5.19
N THR A 29 -47.13 12.26 -6.25
CA THR A 29 -46.50 11.23 -7.10
C THR A 29 -45.27 11.88 -7.74
N PRO A 30 -44.05 11.36 -7.54
CA PRO A 30 -42.91 11.84 -8.28
C PRO A 30 -43.23 11.70 -9.76
N ILE A 31 -43.10 12.80 -10.49
CA ILE A 31 -43.14 12.80 -11.95
C ILE A 31 -42.11 11.75 -12.40
N GLY A 32 -42.54 10.72 -13.14
CA GLY A 32 -41.71 9.58 -13.55
C GLY A 32 -40.41 9.92 -14.29
N GLY A 33 -40.22 11.20 -14.67
CA GLY A 33 -38.97 11.74 -15.21
C GLY A 33 -37.85 11.97 -14.18
N GLN A 34 -38.13 12.17 -12.88
CA GLN A 34 -37.08 12.45 -11.89
C GLN A 34 -36.29 11.20 -11.49
N GLN A 35 -36.93 10.04 -11.33
CA GLN A 35 -36.20 8.79 -11.05
C GLN A 35 -35.42 8.29 -12.27
N GLN A 36 -35.94 8.52 -13.48
CA GLN A 36 -35.20 8.21 -14.72
C GLN A 36 -34.03 9.19 -14.95
N ALA A 37 -34.19 10.49 -14.65
CA ALA A 37 -33.11 11.47 -14.76
C ALA A 37 -31.99 11.23 -13.73
N VAL A 38 -32.32 10.95 -12.46
CA VAL A 38 -31.34 10.61 -11.41
C VAL A 38 -30.60 9.31 -11.76
N SER A 39 -31.31 8.30 -12.27
CA SER A 39 -30.70 7.05 -12.75
C SER A 39 -29.76 7.28 -13.95
N ASN A 40 -30.17 8.11 -14.91
CA ASN A 40 -29.34 8.45 -16.06
C ASN A 40 -28.07 9.22 -15.66
N ASN A 41 -28.15 10.11 -14.68
CA ASN A 41 -26.99 10.91 -14.24
C ASN A 41 -25.99 10.10 -13.40
N GLU A 42 -26.45 9.16 -12.59
CA GLU A 42 -25.56 8.21 -11.90
C GLU A 42 -24.87 7.27 -12.91
N ASN A 43 -25.56 6.86 -13.97
CA ASN A 43 -24.94 6.10 -15.08
C ASN A 43 -23.87 6.94 -15.81
N LEU A 44 -24.10 8.25 -16.02
CA LEU A 44 -23.09 9.15 -16.59
C LEU A 44 -21.84 9.22 -15.71
N PHE A 45 -22.02 9.36 -14.39
CA PHE A 45 -20.89 9.41 -13.47
C PHE A 45 -20.12 8.09 -13.43
N GLN A 46 -20.82 6.96 -13.45
CA GLN A 46 -20.22 5.64 -13.52
C GLN A 46 -19.41 5.45 -14.81
N ASN A 47 -19.98 5.82 -15.95
CA ASN A 47 -19.28 5.75 -17.24
C ASN A 47 -18.04 6.64 -17.25
N LEU A 48 -18.12 7.85 -16.69
CA LEU A 48 -16.97 8.74 -16.57
C LEU A 48 -15.84 8.12 -15.73
N ILE A 49 -16.17 7.58 -14.54
CA ILE A 49 -15.18 6.93 -13.66
C ILE A 49 -14.51 5.75 -14.37
N ASN A 50 -15.29 4.91 -15.04
CA ASN A 50 -14.76 3.74 -15.74
C ASN A 50 -13.85 4.17 -16.91
N ASN A 51 -14.33 5.09 -17.76
CA ASN A 51 -13.55 5.60 -18.89
C ASN A 51 -12.25 6.25 -18.42
N LYS A 52 -12.31 7.08 -17.37
CA LYS A 52 -11.12 7.72 -16.82
C LYS A 52 -10.17 6.67 -16.23
N CYS A 53 -10.68 5.66 -15.53
CA CYS A 53 -9.87 4.58 -15.00
C CYS A 53 -9.15 3.81 -16.13
N GLU A 54 -9.84 3.48 -17.21
CA GLU A 54 -9.25 2.83 -18.39
C GLU A 54 -8.20 3.72 -19.08
N GLU A 55 -8.46 5.03 -19.18
CA GLU A 55 -7.54 6.00 -19.76
C GLU A 55 -6.20 6.06 -19.00
N ILE A 56 -6.23 6.02 -17.67
CA ILE A 56 -5.03 6.19 -16.83
C ILE A 56 -4.28 4.88 -16.56
N CYS A 57 -4.94 3.72 -16.70
CA CYS A 57 -4.31 2.41 -16.47
C CYS A 57 -3.19 2.16 -17.48
N GLU A 58 -2.10 1.56 -17.02
CA GLU A 58 -1.01 1.13 -17.90
C GLU A 58 -1.47 0.01 -18.85
N ASN A 59 -0.84 -0.08 -20.02
CA ASN A 59 -1.15 -1.07 -21.04
C ASN A 59 -0.77 -2.49 -20.56
N GLU A 60 -1.60 -3.48 -20.90
CA GLU A 60 -1.37 -4.88 -20.52
C GLU A 60 0.00 -5.40 -20.96
N ASN A 61 0.46 -5.06 -22.17
CA ASN A 61 1.77 -5.47 -22.68
C ASN A 61 2.94 -4.91 -21.84
N THR A 62 2.83 -3.65 -21.38
CA THR A 62 3.82 -3.04 -20.49
C THR A 62 3.83 -3.76 -19.15
N ILE A 63 2.65 -4.05 -18.58
CA ILE A 63 2.49 -4.77 -17.31
C ILE A 63 3.09 -6.19 -17.40
N ILE A 64 2.81 -6.93 -18.48
CA ILE A 64 3.40 -8.26 -18.72
C ILE A 64 4.92 -8.18 -18.81
N THR A 65 5.44 -7.19 -19.54
CA THR A 65 6.89 -6.99 -19.67
C THR A 65 7.53 -6.62 -18.33
N LEU A 66 6.85 -5.80 -17.53
CA LEU A 66 7.28 -5.42 -16.18
C LEU A 66 7.30 -6.63 -15.24
N HIS A 67 6.27 -7.49 -15.28
CA HIS A 67 6.25 -8.71 -14.49
C HIS A 67 7.39 -9.66 -14.87
N ARG A 68 7.67 -9.84 -16.17
CA ARG A 68 8.84 -10.60 -16.62
C ARG A 68 10.15 -10.00 -16.13
N PHE A 69 10.28 -8.67 -16.18
CA PHE A 69 11.45 -7.96 -15.66
C PHE A 69 11.63 -8.20 -14.15
N VAL A 70 10.56 -8.14 -13.36
CA VAL A 70 10.59 -8.47 -11.94
C VAL A 70 10.99 -9.94 -11.71
N GLU A 71 10.46 -10.87 -12.49
CA GLU A 71 10.80 -12.30 -12.38
C GLU A 71 12.28 -12.59 -12.68
N ASP A 72 12.86 -11.90 -13.67
CA ASP A 72 14.29 -12.01 -13.97
C ASP A 72 15.16 -11.49 -12.80
N ILE A 73 14.76 -10.38 -12.16
CA ILE A 73 15.41 -9.88 -10.94
C ILE A 73 15.26 -10.89 -9.80
N GLU A 74 14.07 -11.44 -9.56
CA GLU A 74 13.82 -12.44 -8.50
C GLU A 74 14.69 -13.69 -8.70
N ARG A 75 14.79 -14.18 -9.94
CA ARG A 75 15.65 -15.32 -10.30
C ARG A 75 17.12 -15.00 -10.07
N ALA A 76 17.57 -13.81 -10.48
CA ALA A 76 18.96 -13.38 -10.28
C ALA A 76 19.29 -13.22 -8.79
N LEU A 77 18.39 -12.60 -8.01
CA LEU A 77 18.53 -12.46 -6.56
C LEU A 77 18.61 -13.81 -5.84
N LYS A 78 17.88 -14.83 -6.34
CA LYS A 78 18.01 -16.20 -5.81
C LYS A 78 19.42 -16.75 -6.00
N THR A 79 20.00 -16.59 -7.20
CA THR A 79 21.39 -16.99 -7.48
C THR A 79 22.38 -16.22 -6.60
N VAL A 80 22.19 -14.91 -6.43
CA VAL A 80 23.00 -14.08 -5.52
C VAL A 80 22.92 -14.59 -4.09
N SER A 81 21.70 -14.91 -3.61
CA SER A 81 21.48 -15.48 -2.28
C SER A 81 22.23 -16.79 -2.09
N ASP A 82 22.24 -17.67 -3.10
CA ASP A 82 22.89 -18.96 -2.99
C ASP A 82 24.42 -18.83 -2.98
N LYS A 83 24.98 -17.92 -3.79
CA LYS A 83 26.42 -17.61 -3.79
C LYS A 83 26.90 -16.97 -2.48
N ILE A 84 26.12 -16.03 -1.92
CA ILE A 84 26.42 -15.43 -0.61
C ILE A 84 26.37 -16.51 0.47
N MET A 85 25.37 -17.39 0.44
CA MET A 85 25.26 -18.51 1.39
C MET A 85 26.48 -19.45 1.30
N GLU A 86 26.96 -19.80 0.10
CA GLU A 86 28.18 -20.60 -0.08
C GLU A 86 29.42 -19.89 0.48
N THR A 87 29.54 -18.58 0.24
CA THR A 87 30.63 -17.75 0.77
C THR A 87 30.60 -17.70 2.30
N CYS A 88 29.42 -17.55 2.90
CA CYS A 88 29.23 -17.62 4.35
C CYS A 88 29.60 -19.00 4.92
N LYS A 89 29.24 -20.09 4.24
CA LYS A 89 29.65 -21.45 4.64
C LYS A 89 31.16 -21.63 4.62
N LEU A 90 31.84 -21.17 3.57
CA LEU A 90 33.29 -21.26 3.44
C LEU A 90 34.02 -20.46 4.52
N ASN A 91 33.47 -19.29 4.88
CA ASN A 91 34.04 -18.41 5.89
C ASN A 91 33.56 -18.72 7.32
N ASN A 92 32.74 -19.77 7.52
CA ASN A 92 32.10 -20.11 8.80
C ASN A 92 31.34 -18.93 9.46
N VAL A 93 30.73 -18.07 8.64
CA VAL A 93 29.91 -16.94 9.12
C VAL A 93 28.47 -17.42 9.25
N THR A 94 28.05 -17.75 10.47
CA THR A 94 26.66 -18.08 10.77
C THR A 94 25.82 -16.83 11.01
N VAL A 95 24.55 -16.90 10.63
CA VAL A 95 23.57 -15.82 10.61
C VAL A 95 22.45 -16.04 11.65
N ALA A 96 22.69 -16.92 12.62
CA ALA A 96 21.78 -17.11 13.74
C ALA A 96 21.73 -15.84 14.60
N PRO A 97 20.57 -15.49 15.21
CA PRO A 97 20.58 -14.54 16.30
C PRO A 97 21.44 -15.17 17.39
N GLN A 98 22.50 -14.49 17.83
CA GLN A 98 23.25 -14.95 19.00
C GLN A 98 22.34 -14.82 20.22
N LEU A 99 21.50 -15.83 20.47
CA LEU A 99 20.97 -16.09 21.78
C LEU A 99 22.17 -16.58 22.62
N PRO A 100 22.45 -15.97 23.78
CA PRO A 100 23.38 -16.57 24.73
C PRO A 100 22.81 -17.94 25.13
N ASP A 101 23.67 -18.93 25.31
CA ASP A 101 23.35 -20.35 25.62
C ASP A 101 22.38 -20.56 26.81
N ASN A 102 22.02 -19.49 27.53
CA ASN A 102 21.24 -19.50 28.76
C ASN A 102 19.76 -19.14 28.61
N VAL A 103 19.25 -18.79 27.43
CA VAL A 103 17.81 -18.50 27.23
C VAL A 103 17.11 -19.72 26.65
N LYS A 104 16.48 -20.52 27.51
CA LYS A 104 15.57 -21.59 27.08
C LYS A 104 14.26 -20.98 26.61
N LEU A 105 14.06 -20.89 25.29
CA LEU A 105 12.71 -20.66 24.74
C LEU A 105 11.86 -21.92 24.94
N ASN A 106 10.80 -21.79 25.74
CA ASN A 106 9.73 -22.76 25.75
C ASN A 106 8.82 -22.53 24.54
N SER A 107 8.62 -23.59 23.77
CA SER A 107 7.51 -23.88 22.84
C SER A 107 7.49 -23.20 21.45
N VAL A 108 7.89 -24.04 20.47
CA VAL A 108 7.37 -24.22 19.08
C VAL A 108 7.76 -23.09 18.09
N GLU A 109 8.69 -23.23 17.14
CA GLU A 109 8.94 -24.29 16.16
C GLU A 109 10.46 -24.51 15.93
N GLN A 110 11.09 -25.46 16.63
CA GLN A 110 12.37 -26.05 16.22
C GLN A 110 12.11 -27.43 15.64
N LEU A 111 11.45 -27.48 14.49
CA LEU A 111 11.27 -28.71 13.72
C LEU A 111 11.86 -28.50 12.33
N ASN A 112 13.09 -29.01 12.17
CA ASN A 112 13.78 -29.24 10.90
C ASN A 112 14.15 -27.98 10.09
N GLU A 113 14.92 -27.05 10.66
CA GLU A 113 15.72 -26.17 9.81
C GLU A 113 16.95 -26.93 9.31
N ASP A 114 17.10 -27.02 7.98
CA ASP A 114 18.33 -27.55 7.37
C ASP A 114 19.55 -26.77 7.91
N PRO A 115 20.64 -27.43 8.30
CA PRO A 115 21.81 -26.76 8.89
C PRO A 115 22.42 -25.69 7.96
N SER A 116 22.13 -25.75 6.65
CA SER A 116 22.50 -24.73 5.67
C SER A 116 21.77 -23.39 5.84
N GLU A 117 20.57 -23.37 6.42
CA GLU A 117 19.78 -22.14 6.61
C GLU A 117 20.41 -21.18 7.63
N SER A 118 21.27 -21.72 8.50
CA SER A 118 22.11 -20.93 9.41
C SER A 118 23.12 -20.04 8.69
N PHE A 119 23.41 -20.26 7.41
CA PHE A 119 24.31 -19.45 6.58
C PHE A 119 23.58 -18.53 5.60
N ARG A 120 22.24 -18.56 5.58
CA ARG A 120 21.44 -17.80 4.61
C ARG A 120 21.24 -16.35 5.05
N MET A 121 22.07 -15.44 4.52
CA MET A 121 21.99 -14.00 4.78
C MET A 121 20.75 -13.35 4.14
N LEU A 122 20.40 -13.73 2.91
CA LEU A 122 19.23 -13.20 2.20
C LEU A 122 18.05 -14.16 2.37
N LYS A 123 17.04 -13.75 3.14
CA LYS A 123 15.90 -14.60 3.50
C LYS A 123 14.80 -14.61 2.44
N GLY A 124 14.67 -13.54 1.65
CA GLY A 124 13.72 -13.50 0.54
C GLY A 124 13.59 -12.13 -0.11
N ALA A 125 12.93 -12.10 -1.27
CA ALA A 125 12.54 -10.88 -1.97
C ALA A 125 11.01 -10.80 -2.03
N MET A 126 10.45 -9.60 -1.86
CA MET A 126 9.01 -9.36 -1.85
C MET A 126 8.63 -8.18 -2.73
N LYS A 127 7.54 -8.32 -3.47
CA LYS A 127 6.88 -7.22 -4.19
C LYS A 127 6.17 -6.34 -3.17
N VAL A 128 6.32 -5.03 -3.27
CA VAL A 128 5.65 -4.05 -2.40
C VAL A 128 5.04 -2.90 -3.21
N SER A 129 4.24 -2.05 -2.55
CA SER A 129 3.63 -0.86 -3.17
C SER A 129 2.88 -1.23 -4.47
N THR A 130 3.01 -0.44 -5.54
CA THR A 130 2.29 -0.64 -6.81
C THR A 130 2.42 -2.06 -7.38
N LEU A 131 3.59 -2.71 -7.24
CA LEU A 131 3.81 -4.08 -7.72
C LEU A 131 2.93 -5.12 -6.99
N ALA A 132 2.77 -4.99 -5.67
CA ALA A 132 1.92 -5.87 -4.88
C ALA A 132 0.44 -5.47 -4.96
N MET A 133 0.16 -4.17 -4.98
CA MET A 133 -1.18 -3.59 -4.91
C MET A 133 -1.94 -3.64 -6.25
N ARG A 134 -1.26 -3.94 -7.37
CA ARG A 134 -1.82 -4.00 -8.74
C ARG A 134 -2.44 -2.66 -9.20
N LEU A 135 -1.81 -1.56 -8.81
CA LEU A 135 -2.29 -0.20 -9.06
C LEU A 135 -1.56 0.50 -10.23
N PHE A 136 -1.13 -0.22 -11.26
CA PHE A 136 -0.33 0.32 -12.36
C PHE A 136 -1.02 1.45 -13.13
N LEU A 137 -0.35 2.61 -13.22
CA LEU A 137 -0.77 3.77 -14.02
C LEU A 137 0.28 4.11 -15.08
N LYS A 138 -0.14 4.77 -16.17
CA LYS A 138 0.76 5.26 -17.24
C LYS A 138 1.80 6.27 -16.76
N THR A 139 1.58 6.87 -15.60
CA THR A 139 2.48 7.83 -14.96
C THR A 139 3.49 7.17 -14.04
N ASP A 140 3.39 5.85 -13.81
CA ASP A 140 4.29 5.09 -12.95
C ASP A 140 5.57 4.69 -13.69
N TYR A 141 6.71 5.15 -13.16
CA TYR A 141 8.03 4.84 -13.70
C TYR A 141 8.98 4.20 -12.67
N GLU A 142 8.59 4.15 -11.40
CA GLU A 142 9.36 3.53 -10.33
C GLU A 142 8.53 2.45 -9.61
N TYR A 143 9.14 1.29 -9.42
CA TYR A 143 8.54 0.12 -8.81
C TYR A 143 9.43 -0.41 -7.70
N SER A 144 8.85 -0.97 -6.64
CA SER A 144 9.60 -1.34 -5.43
C SER A 144 9.57 -2.84 -5.12
N LEU A 145 10.75 -3.39 -4.90
CA LEU A 145 10.98 -4.72 -4.33
C LEU A 145 11.71 -4.55 -2.99
N VAL A 146 11.44 -5.44 -2.04
CA VAL A 146 12.14 -5.48 -0.75
C VAL A 146 12.94 -6.75 -0.65
N LEU A 147 14.23 -6.62 -0.36
CA LEU A 147 15.13 -7.73 -0.05
C LEU A 147 15.31 -7.82 1.46
N ILE A 148 14.94 -8.97 2.03
CA ILE A 148 14.97 -9.21 3.47
C ILE A 148 16.30 -9.87 3.83
N CYS A 149 17.09 -9.17 4.64
CA CYS A 149 18.34 -9.63 5.21
C CYS A 149 18.10 -10.20 6.62
N ALA A 150 18.79 -11.28 6.94
CA ALA A 150 18.75 -11.89 8.26
C ALA A 150 19.36 -10.96 9.33
N ASN A 151 20.47 -10.30 9.00
CA ASN A 151 21.13 -9.30 9.85
C ASN A 151 20.86 -7.87 9.33
N LYS A 152 21.18 -6.87 10.16
CA LYS A 152 21.16 -5.45 9.77
C LYS A 152 22.03 -5.28 8.50
N PRO A 153 21.45 -4.81 7.38
CA PRO A 153 22.15 -4.71 6.12
C PRO A 153 23.24 -3.65 6.19
N THR A 154 24.35 -3.92 5.52
CA THR A 154 25.53 -3.06 5.52
C THR A 154 25.86 -2.54 4.12
N VAL A 155 26.71 -1.52 4.04
CA VAL A 155 27.22 -0.99 2.78
C VAL A 155 28.02 -2.06 2.02
N ALA A 156 28.80 -2.89 2.73
CA ALA A 156 29.52 -4.00 2.12
C ALA A 156 28.55 -4.99 1.44
N LEU A 157 27.49 -5.40 2.15
CA LEU A 157 26.48 -6.32 1.61
C LEU A 157 25.74 -5.71 0.41
N LEU A 158 25.37 -4.42 0.47
CA LEU A 158 24.71 -3.74 -0.64
C LEU A 158 25.56 -3.74 -1.91
N ASN A 159 26.86 -3.45 -1.78
CA ASN A 159 27.80 -3.45 -2.90
C ASN A 159 28.05 -4.85 -3.46
N GLU A 160 28.15 -5.86 -2.59
CA GLU A 160 28.27 -7.26 -2.98
C GLU A 160 27.05 -7.70 -3.80
N ILE A 161 25.84 -7.42 -3.31
CA ILE A 161 24.60 -7.72 -4.04
C ILE A 161 24.56 -6.98 -5.37
N CYS A 162 24.97 -5.71 -5.42
CA CYS A 162 24.99 -4.93 -6.65
C CYS A 162 25.88 -5.58 -7.73
N GLN A 163 27.08 -6.02 -7.36
CA GLN A 163 28.02 -6.67 -8.26
C GLN A 163 27.48 -8.02 -8.76
N GLU A 164 27.05 -8.86 -7.84
CA GLU A 164 26.57 -10.21 -8.15
C GLU A 164 25.26 -10.19 -8.93
N LEU A 165 24.35 -9.25 -8.63
CA LEU A 165 23.10 -9.06 -9.37
C LEU A 165 23.37 -8.60 -10.81
N SER A 166 24.35 -7.72 -11.00
CA SER A 166 24.77 -7.27 -12.35
C SER A 166 25.30 -8.44 -13.17
N ILE A 167 26.13 -9.30 -12.57
CA ILE A 167 26.67 -10.50 -13.23
C ILE A 167 25.54 -11.47 -13.56
N GLY A 168 24.65 -11.76 -12.60
CA GLY A 168 23.55 -12.70 -12.76
C GLY A 168 22.57 -12.29 -13.85
N LEU A 169 22.16 -11.02 -13.89
CA LEU A 169 21.24 -10.51 -14.91
C LEU A 169 21.85 -10.51 -16.31
N ASN A 170 23.12 -10.12 -16.45
CA ASN A 170 23.82 -10.16 -17.73
C ASN A 170 24.04 -11.60 -18.22
N ALA A 171 24.36 -12.54 -17.34
CA ALA A 171 24.48 -13.95 -17.69
C ALA A 171 23.14 -14.54 -18.16
N GLN A 172 22.03 -14.19 -17.50
CA GLN A 172 20.69 -14.58 -17.93
C GLN A 172 20.33 -14.02 -19.32
N ALA A 173 20.65 -12.74 -19.57
CA ALA A 173 20.44 -12.12 -20.87
C ALA A 173 21.23 -12.81 -21.99
N ILE A 174 22.50 -13.16 -21.75
CA ILE A 174 23.33 -13.90 -22.70
C ILE A 174 22.76 -15.31 -22.96
N ALA A 175 22.35 -16.02 -21.91
CA ALA A 175 21.76 -17.35 -22.04
C ALA A 175 20.45 -17.33 -22.85
N ALA A 176 19.62 -16.31 -22.68
CA ALA A 176 18.38 -16.15 -23.44
C ALA A 176 18.66 -15.97 -24.95
N ILE A 177 19.70 -15.22 -25.33
CA ILE A 177 20.12 -15.05 -26.73
C ILE A 177 20.58 -16.38 -27.34
N GLN A 178 21.32 -17.19 -26.57
CA GLN A 178 21.85 -18.47 -27.05
C GLN A 178 20.77 -19.53 -27.28
N LEU A 179 19.64 -19.44 -26.58
CA LEU A 179 18.53 -20.39 -26.69
C LEU A 179 17.56 -20.05 -27.82
N ASP A 180 17.60 -18.82 -28.34
CA ASP A 180 16.67 -18.36 -29.37
C ASP A 180 17.34 -18.38 -30.76
N SER A 181 17.16 -19.50 -31.47
CA SER A 181 17.71 -19.76 -32.80
C SER A 181 17.28 -18.75 -33.88
N ASN A 182 16.28 -17.90 -33.60
CA ASN A 182 15.75 -16.88 -34.51
C ASN A 182 16.16 -15.44 -34.11
N ALA A 183 17.02 -15.25 -33.11
CA ALA A 183 17.32 -13.96 -32.50
C ALA A 183 18.27 -13.03 -33.27
N GLU A 184 18.62 -13.34 -34.53
CA GLU A 184 19.52 -12.50 -35.36
C GLU A 184 18.99 -11.06 -35.58
N GLN A 185 17.73 -10.77 -35.24
CA GLN A 185 17.09 -9.46 -35.44
C GLN A 185 16.66 -8.74 -34.13
N SER A 186 16.87 -9.32 -32.95
CA SER A 186 16.45 -8.70 -31.69
C SER A 186 17.62 -8.08 -30.94
N THR A 187 17.52 -6.82 -30.56
CA THR A 187 18.54 -6.16 -29.73
C THR A 187 18.65 -6.89 -28.39
N PRO A 188 19.87 -7.23 -27.93
CA PRO A 188 20.04 -7.95 -26.67
C PRO A 188 19.50 -7.10 -25.50
N ILE A 189 18.74 -7.74 -24.62
CA ILE A 189 18.27 -7.09 -23.39
C ILE A 189 19.49 -6.84 -22.50
N THR A 190 19.66 -5.61 -22.03
CA THR A 190 20.75 -5.23 -21.13
C THR A 190 20.17 -4.67 -19.85
N TYR A 191 20.88 -4.92 -18.76
CA TYR A 191 20.50 -4.49 -17.42
C TYR A 191 21.54 -3.53 -16.86
N GLN A 192 21.09 -2.43 -16.28
CA GLN A 192 21.94 -1.51 -15.53
C GLN A 192 21.53 -1.52 -14.06
N VAL A 193 22.44 -1.99 -13.20
CA VAL A 193 22.25 -1.99 -11.74
C VAL A 193 23.12 -0.89 -11.13
N ARG A 194 22.57 -0.13 -10.18
CA ARG A 194 23.29 0.90 -9.43
C ARG A 194 22.93 0.81 -7.95
N ALA A 195 23.92 0.97 -7.07
CA ALA A 195 23.72 1.04 -5.63
C ALA A 195 23.60 2.49 -5.16
N HIS A 196 22.66 2.74 -4.24
CA HIS A 196 22.43 4.04 -3.61
C HIS A 196 22.51 3.89 -2.10
N ILE A 197 23.68 4.21 -1.55
CA ILE A 197 23.99 4.00 -0.12
C ILE A 197 23.07 4.84 0.78
N ASN A 198 22.85 6.11 0.42
CA ASN A 198 22.04 7.04 1.22
C ASN A 198 20.56 6.63 1.33
N ASP A 199 20.05 5.90 0.32
CA ASP A 199 18.67 5.44 0.27
C ASP A 199 18.53 3.96 0.65
N ALA A 200 19.61 3.31 1.10
CA ALA A 200 19.65 1.89 1.46
C ALA A 200 19.06 0.96 0.37
N CYS A 201 19.33 1.24 -0.90
CA CYS A 201 18.68 0.57 -2.02
C CYS A 201 19.57 0.37 -3.26
N LEU A 202 19.10 -0.50 -4.16
CA LEU A 202 19.64 -0.69 -5.52
C LEU A 202 18.57 -0.26 -6.53
N THR A 203 18.98 0.23 -7.69
CA THR A 203 18.07 0.48 -8.82
C THR A 203 18.49 -0.37 -10.01
N VAL A 204 17.53 -1.05 -10.63
CA VAL A 204 17.72 -1.84 -11.85
C VAL A 204 16.91 -1.21 -12.98
N GLN A 205 17.57 -0.96 -14.11
CA GLN A 205 16.96 -0.52 -15.36
C GLN A 205 17.17 -1.59 -16.44
N CYS A 206 16.17 -1.77 -17.30
CA CYS A 206 16.17 -2.74 -18.38
C CYS A 206 15.99 -2.04 -19.73
N SER A 207 16.77 -2.41 -20.76
CA SER A 207 16.65 -1.81 -22.09
C SER A 207 15.31 -2.07 -22.78
N ALA A 208 14.56 -3.11 -22.37
CA ALA A 208 13.21 -3.38 -22.86
C ALA A 208 12.15 -2.42 -22.28
N LEU A 209 12.43 -1.81 -21.12
CA LEU A 209 11.57 -0.84 -20.44
C LEU A 209 12.43 0.34 -19.94
N PRO A 210 12.99 1.17 -20.84
CA PRO A 210 14.03 2.14 -20.50
C PRO A 210 13.56 3.25 -19.56
N ASN A 211 12.26 3.55 -19.57
CA ASN A 211 11.64 4.55 -18.70
C ASN A 211 11.26 4.01 -17.33
N HIS A 212 11.45 2.71 -17.06
CA HIS A 212 11.04 2.09 -15.80
C HIS A 212 12.24 1.68 -14.96
N ILE A 213 12.11 1.87 -13.64
CA ILE A 213 13.13 1.57 -12.65
C ILE A 213 12.52 0.63 -11.61
N ILE A 214 13.21 -0.48 -11.34
CA ILE A 214 12.90 -1.33 -10.18
C ILE A 214 13.90 -1.00 -9.07
N LYS A 215 13.39 -0.44 -7.98
CA LYS A 215 14.12 -0.13 -6.76
C LYS A 215 14.05 -1.33 -5.81
N ILE A 216 15.20 -1.89 -5.45
CA ILE A 216 15.34 -2.99 -4.49
C ILE A 216 15.82 -2.38 -3.17
N MET A 217 14.94 -2.32 -2.17
CA MET A 217 15.25 -1.76 -0.85
C MET A 217 15.62 -2.87 0.12
N LEU A 218 16.64 -2.63 0.96
CA LEU A 218 17.10 -3.63 1.92
C LEU A 218 16.53 -3.35 3.30
N THR A 219 16.10 -4.40 3.99
CA THR A 219 15.69 -4.31 5.39
C THR A 219 16.00 -5.61 6.14
N SER A 220 15.84 -5.60 7.45
CA SER A 220 16.02 -6.77 8.31
C SER A 220 14.95 -6.79 9.40
N PRO A 221 14.41 -7.97 9.77
CA PRO A 221 13.50 -8.06 10.89
C PRO A 221 14.15 -7.63 12.21
N VAL A 222 15.49 -7.69 12.30
CA VAL A 222 16.28 -7.32 13.49
C VAL A 222 16.13 -5.85 13.86
N PHE A 223 15.80 -4.96 12.90
CA PHE A 223 15.60 -3.53 13.22
C PHE A 223 14.45 -3.27 14.18
N ARG A 224 13.48 -4.19 14.25
CA ARG A 224 12.38 -4.13 15.20
C ARG A 224 12.63 -5.18 16.27
N SER A 225 13.13 -4.71 17.43
CA SER A 225 13.51 -5.53 18.59
C SER A 225 12.44 -6.56 19.01
N GLU A 226 11.17 -6.30 18.70
CA GLU A 226 10.01 -7.09 19.11
C GLU A 226 9.77 -8.37 18.29
N ASN A 227 10.22 -8.45 17.02
CA ASN A 227 9.82 -9.56 16.15
C ASN A 227 10.75 -10.79 16.18
N PHE A 228 11.94 -10.68 16.76
CA PHE A 228 12.90 -11.78 16.70
C PHE A 228 12.69 -12.83 17.78
N LEU A 229 12.02 -12.51 18.89
CA LEU A 229 12.06 -13.37 20.07
C LEU A 229 10.77 -13.46 20.89
N ASN A 230 9.66 -12.79 20.55
CA ASN A 230 8.49 -12.69 21.44
C ASN A 230 8.90 -12.36 22.90
N LEU A 231 9.93 -11.52 23.05
CA LEU A 231 10.45 -11.11 24.34
C LEU A 231 9.81 -9.79 24.72
N ASP A 232 8.52 -9.85 25.03
CA ASP A 232 7.80 -8.71 25.60
C ASP A 232 8.38 -8.27 26.98
N ASP A 233 9.26 -9.09 27.57
CA ASP A 233 9.85 -8.92 28.91
C ASP A 233 11.34 -8.49 28.93
N ILE A 234 12.04 -8.35 27.79
CA ILE A 234 13.45 -7.92 27.75
C ILE A 234 13.55 -6.45 27.36
N SER A 235 14.34 -5.68 28.12
CA SER A 235 14.53 -4.27 27.86
C SER A 235 15.18 -4.03 26.49
N GLY A 236 14.79 -2.96 25.79
CA GLY A 236 15.34 -2.65 24.46
C GLY A 236 16.86 -2.49 24.41
N GLN A 237 17.50 -2.23 25.56
CA GLN A 237 18.96 -2.15 25.71
C GLN A 237 19.63 -3.54 25.70
N GLU A 238 19.07 -4.54 26.38
CA GLU A 238 19.61 -5.90 26.37
C GLU A 238 19.51 -6.54 24.98
N ILE A 239 18.47 -6.21 24.19
CA ILE A 239 18.34 -6.66 22.79
C ILE A 239 19.37 -5.97 21.88
N ALA A 240 19.71 -4.70 22.14
CA ALA A 240 20.73 -3.98 21.39
C ALA A 240 22.14 -4.53 21.66
N ASP A 241 22.42 -4.96 22.89
CA ASP A 241 23.69 -5.58 23.28
C ASP A 241 23.90 -6.97 22.65
N LEU A 242 22.81 -7.71 22.41
CA LEU A 242 22.83 -9.01 21.72
C LEU A 242 23.04 -8.89 20.20
N ASN A 243 22.79 -7.72 19.61
CA ASN A 243 22.95 -7.48 18.18
C ASN A 243 23.46 -6.06 17.92
N PRO A 244 24.76 -5.79 18.16
CA PRO A 244 25.33 -4.46 18.04
C PRO A 244 25.19 -3.93 16.61
N ASP A 245 25.02 -2.62 16.48
CA ASP A 245 24.95 -1.97 15.17
C ASP A 245 26.30 -2.12 14.44
N PRO A 246 26.33 -2.69 13.21
CA PRO A 246 27.54 -2.73 12.39
C PRO A 246 28.08 -1.33 12.10
N THR A 247 29.40 -1.20 11.99
CA THR A 247 30.06 0.09 11.71
C THR A 247 29.68 0.69 10.35
N ASP A 248 29.35 -0.16 9.38
CA ASP A 248 28.95 0.20 8.01
C ASP A 248 27.46 -0.11 7.75
N MET A 249 26.63 -0.07 8.79
CA MET A 249 25.18 -0.27 8.68
C MET A 249 24.54 0.76 7.74
N LEU A 250 23.57 0.31 6.94
CA LEU A 250 22.73 1.21 6.14
C LEU A 250 21.84 2.09 7.03
N ASP A 251 21.28 3.16 6.47
CA ASP A 251 20.41 4.07 7.21
C ASP A 251 19.23 3.33 7.86
N LYS A 252 19.22 3.34 9.20
CA LYS A 252 18.23 2.63 10.01
C LYS A 252 16.79 3.08 9.72
N ASN A 253 16.57 4.38 9.50
CA ASN A 253 15.24 4.90 9.23
C ASN A 253 14.75 4.42 7.86
N LYS A 254 15.62 4.41 6.84
CA LYS A 254 15.28 3.87 5.52
C LYS A 254 14.95 2.38 5.56
N CYS A 255 15.69 1.60 6.34
CA CYS A 255 15.37 0.18 6.52
C CYS A 255 14.05 -0.03 7.29
N LEU A 256 13.72 0.81 8.27
CA LEU A 256 12.45 0.76 9.00
C LEU A 256 11.26 1.19 8.12
N GLU A 257 11.41 2.25 7.32
CA GLU A 257 10.44 2.65 6.28
C GLU A 257 10.17 1.48 5.33
N THR A 258 11.23 0.82 4.85
CA THR A 258 11.15 -0.37 4.00
C THR A 258 10.40 -1.53 4.68
N ALA A 259 10.63 -1.75 5.99
CA ALA A 259 9.89 -2.76 6.75
C ALA A 259 8.41 -2.39 6.97
N ALA A 260 8.08 -1.09 7.05
CA ALA A 260 6.70 -0.61 7.05
C ALA A 260 6.00 -0.91 5.72
N GLU A 261 6.67 -0.68 4.58
CA GLU A 261 6.13 -0.98 3.25
C GLU A 261 5.77 -2.46 3.05
N ILE A 262 6.54 -3.39 3.63
CA ILE A 262 6.17 -4.82 3.65
C ILE A 262 4.82 -5.01 4.36
N ARG A 263 4.65 -4.43 5.55
CA ARG A 263 3.41 -4.55 6.34
C ARG A 263 2.23 -3.89 5.63
N HIS A 264 2.43 -2.70 5.08
CA HIS A 264 1.41 -1.97 4.30
C HIS A 264 0.96 -2.79 3.09
N SER A 265 1.88 -3.41 2.35
CA SER A 265 1.59 -4.26 1.19
C SER A 265 0.83 -5.54 1.58
N ASN A 266 1.23 -6.17 2.67
CA ASN A 266 0.54 -7.35 3.21
C ASN A 266 -0.88 -7.00 3.70
N TRP A 267 -1.02 -5.88 4.41
CA TRP A 267 -2.31 -5.38 4.87
C TRP A 267 -3.22 -5.04 3.68
N PHE A 268 -2.69 -4.36 2.65
CA PHE A 268 -3.45 -4.02 1.44
C PHE A 268 -4.00 -5.28 0.76
N SER A 269 -3.16 -6.29 0.61
CA SER A 269 -3.53 -7.55 -0.05
C SER A 269 -4.68 -8.25 0.67
N ARG A 270 -4.73 -8.16 2.00
CA ARG A 270 -5.78 -8.77 2.83
C ARG A 270 -7.06 -7.92 2.93
N CYS A 271 -6.92 -6.59 2.92
CA CYS A 271 -8.01 -5.68 3.28
C CYS A 271 -8.62 -4.90 2.11
N MET A 272 -7.89 -4.75 1.00
CA MET A 272 -8.27 -3.85 -0.10
C MET A 272 -8.41 -4.56 -1.44
N LEU A 273 -7.58 -5.58 -1.71
CA LEU A 273 -7.40 -6.14 -3.05
C LEU A 273 -8.63 -6.85 -3.63
N GLU A 274 -9.48 -7.44 -2.78
CA GLU A 274 -10.67 -8.18 -3.22
C GLU A 274 -11.77 -7.28 -3.80
N ASN A 275 -11.83 -6.01 -3.39
CA ASN A 275 -12.86 -5.09 -3.82
C ASN A 275 -12.35 -4.19 -4.96
N ASN A 276 -12.84 -4.44 -6.18
CA ASN A 276 -12.44 -3.67 -7.36
C ASN A 276 -12.77 -2.17 -7.25
N SER A 277 -13.84 -1.80 -6.52
CA SER A 277 -14.17 -0.39 -6.28
C SER A 277 -13.03 0.35 -5.57
N ASN A 278 -12.33 -0.32 -4.64
CA ASN A 278 -11.17 0.26 -3.95
C ASN A 278 -10.04 0.56 -4.94
N LEU A 279 -9.75 -0.37 -5.85
CA LEU A 279 -8.67 -0.23 -6.83
C LEU A 279 -8.97 0.89 -7.83
N ILE A 280 -10.19 0.95 -8.34
CA ILE A 280 -10.64 2.02 -9.25
C ILE A 280 -10.50 3.38 -8.58
N VAL A 281 -11.03 3.53 -7.36
CA VAL A 281 -10.99 4.80 -6.63
C VAL A 281 -9.55 5.20 -6.30
N LEU A 282 -8.69 4.26 -5.88
CA LEU A 282 -7.29 4.55 -5.64
C LEU A 282 -6.56 5.03 -6.90
N ARG A 283 -6.80 4.39 -8.05
CA ARG A 283 -6.23 4.84 -9.33
C ARG A 283 -6.65 6.27 -9.68
N LEU A 284 -7.93 6.60 -9.53
CA LEU A 284 -8.43 7.95 -9.77
C LEU A 284 -7.82 8.97 -8.80
N LEU A 285 -7.70 8.64 -7.52
CA LEU A 285 -7.08 9.54 -6.54
C LEU A 285 -5.61 9.78 -6.89
N ARG A 286 -4.85 8.74 -7.26
CA ARG A 286 -3.45 8.86 -7.71
C ARG A 286 -3.32 9.70 -8.98
N ASP A 287 -4.23 9.58 -9.94
CA ASP A 287 -4.26 10.48 -11.12
C ASP A 287 -4.46 11.94 -10.71
N LEU A 288 -5.35 12.22 -9.75
CA LEU A 288 -5.50 13.57 -9.20
C LEU A 288 -4.22 14.06 -8.50
N GLN A 289 -3.45 13.17 -7.84
CA GLN A 289 -2.15 13.55 -7.27
C GLN A 289 -1.16 13.97 -8.36
N TYR A 290 -1.10 13.21 -9.45
CA TYR A 290 -0.22 13.49 -10.59
C TYR A 290 -0.53 14.84 -11.24
N ASN A 291 -1.81 15.21 -11.30
CA ASN A 291 -2.27 16.50 -11.82
C ASN A 291 -2.07 17.68 -10.85
N GLN A 292 -1.10 17.59 -9.92
CA GLN A 292 -0.70 18.64 -8.99
C GLN A 292 -1.83 19.22 -8.13
N THR A 293 -2.84 18.40 -7.82
CA THR A 293 -3.90 18.81 -6.89
C THR A 293 -3.39 18.79 -5.45
N PRO A 294 -4.11 19.38 -4.48
CA PRO A 294 -3.76 19.28 -3.07
C PRO A 294 -3.63 17.83 -2.55
N LEU A 295 -4.22 16.83 -3.23
CA LEU A 295 -4.02 15.42 -2.89
C LEU A 295 -2.56 14.95 -3.03
N SER A 296 -1.71 15.67 -3.77
CA SER A 296 -0.28 15.38 -3.91
C SER A 296 0.49 15.43 -2.59
N SER A 297 -0.04 16.10 -1.56
CA SER A 297 0.56 16.07 -0.22
C SER A 297 0.34 14.75 0.51
N LEU A 298 -0.59 13.88 0.06
CA LEU A 298 -0.82 12.58 0.67
C LEU A 298 0.11 11.52 0.08
N ASN A 299 0.76 10.71 0.91
CA ASN A 299 1.40 9.50 0.44
C ASN A 299 0.36 8.42 0.07
N LEU A 300 0.78 7.41 -0.70
CA LEU A 300 -0.09 6.32 -1.16
C LEU A 300 -0.74 5.56 0.01
N TRP A 301 -0.02 5.42 1.12
CA TRP A 301 -0.53 4.74 2.32
C TRP A 301 -1.70 5.50 2.95
N CYS A 302 -1.61 6.82 3.10
CA CYS A 302 -2.68 7.65 3.65
C CYS A 302 -3.93 7.61 2.75
N LEU A 303 -3.75 7.68 1.43
CA LEU A 303 -4.85 7.48 0.47
C LEU A 303 -5.50 6.09 0.62
N THR A 304 -4.68 5.05 0.75
CA THR A 304 -5.14 3.68 0.94
C THR A 304 -6.02 3.55 2.18
N LEU A 305 -5.57 4.09 3.32
CA LEU A 305 -6.31 4.05 4.58
C LEU A 305 -7.59 4.88 4.53
N LEU A 306 -7.59 6.00 3.79
CA LEU A 306 -8.77 6.82 3.58
C LEU A 306 -9.84 6.08 2.77
N VAL A 307 -9.45 5.42 1.67
CA VAL A 307 -10.38 4.60 0.88
C VAL A 307 -10.92 3.44 1.72
N TYR A 308 -10.05 2.75 2.47
CA TYR A 308 -10.44 1.67 3.38
C TYR A 308 -11.49 2.12 4.40
N LYS A 309 -11.33 3.31 5.00
CA LYS A 309 -12.30 3.87 5.97
C LYS A 309 -13.68 4.13 5.34
N CYS A 310 -13.73 4.42 4.04
CA CYS A 310 -14.96 4.77 3.32
C CYS A 310 -15.66 3.58 2.64
N GLN A 311 -15.00 2.43 2.49
CA GLN A 311 -15.50 1.31 1.67
C GLN A 311 -16.77 0.63 2.18
N TYR A 312 -17.10 0.79 3.46
CA TYR A 312 -18.24 0.10 4.09
C TYR A 312 -19.58 0.84 3.91
N GLN A 313 -19.63 1.89 3.08
CA GLN A 313 -20.86 2.62 2.76
C GLN A 313 -21.60 1.94 1.60
N PRO A 314 -22.80 1.37 1.80
CA PRO A 314 -23.60 0.82 0.71
C PRO A 314 -24.26 1.94 -0.10
N PRO A 315 -24.37 1.83 -1.43
CA PRO A 315 -23.83 0.77 -2.29
C PRO A 315 -22.30 0.86 -2.45
N ASN A 316 -21.60 -0.27 -2.42
CA ASN A 316 -20.15 -0.38 -2.63
C ASN A 316 -19.77 -0.28 -4.13
N SER A 317 -20.19 0.80 -4.78
CA SER A 317 -19.81 1.14 -6.16
C SER A 317 -18.61 2.09 -6.18
N PRO A 318 -17.82 2.12 -7.27
CA PRO A 318 -16.72 3.08 -7.41
C PRO A 318 -17.19 4.53 -7.28
N THR A 319 -18.37 4.87 -7.80
CA THR A 319 -18.97 6.21 -7.72
C THR A 319 -19.27 6.63 -6.29
N ASN A 320 -19.91 5.76 -5.51
CA ASN A 320 -20.26 6.05 -4.12
C ASN A 320 -19.02 6.08 -3.23
N LEU A 321 -18.06 5.18 -3.46
CA LEU A 321 -16.80 5.19 -2.73
C LEU A 321 -16.00 6.45 -3.02
N PHE A 322 -15.88 6.87 -4.28
CA PHE A 322 -15.24 8.13 -4.66
C PHE A 322 -15.91 9.33 -3.99
N ARG A 323 -17.25 9.41 -4.04
CA ARG A 323 -18.03 10.45 -3.34
C ARG A 323 -17.78 10.42 -1.82
N SER A 324 -17.74 9.22 -1.22
CA SER A 324 -17.54 9.03 0.22
C SER A 324 -16.15 9.45 0.69
N VAL A 325 -15.11 9.19 -0.12
CA VAL A 325 -13.75 9.68 0.14
C VAL A 325 -13.72 11.21 0.23
N PHE A 326 -14.31 11.90 -0.76
CA PHE A 326 -14.37 13.36 -0.73
C PHE A 326 -15.28 13.90 0.38
N ALA A 327 -16.37 13.22 0.71
CA ALA A 327 -17.21 13.58 1.87
C ALA A 327 -16.44 13.46 3.19
N CYS A 328 -15.68 12.37 3.36
CA CYS A 328 -14.85 12.13 4.53
C CYS A 328 -13.75 13.20 4.66
N LEU A 329 -13.03 13.51 3.59
CA LEU A 329 -12.04 14.60 3.60
C LEU A 329 -12.69 15.96 3.87
N SER A 330 -13.84 16.25 3.25
CA SER A 330 -14.57 17.51 3.43
C SER A 330 -15.03 17.74 4.86
N SER A 331 -15.30 16.66 5.60
CA SER A 331 -15.68 16.70 7.02
C SER A 331 -14.53 17.12 7.94
N GLY A 332 -13.30 17.21 7.41
CA GLY A 332 -12.12 17.62 8.17
C GLY A 332 -11.42 16.46 8.89
N ILE A 333 -11.53 15.22 8.38
CA ILE A 333 -10.87 14.05 8.99
C ILE A 333 -9.36 14.27 9.21
N LEU A 334 -8.70 15.01 8.31
CA LEU A 334 -7.27 15.31 8.34
C LEU A 334 -6.91 16.65 8.99
N LEU A 335 -7.87 17.41 9.53
CA LEU A 335 -7.57 18.64 10.24
C LEU A 335 -6.64 18.37 11.45
N PRO A 336 -5.91 19.39 11.96
CA PRO A 336 -5.04 19.22 13.11
C PRO A 336 -5.71 18.47 14.26
N SER A 337 -4.95 17.68 15.03
CA SER A 337 -5.47 16.72 16.01
C SER A 337 -6.41 17.27 17.09
N HIS A 338 -6.38 18.58 17.35
CA HIS A 338 -7.32 19.25 18.26
C HIS A 338 -8.70 19.51 17.62
N ILE A 339 -8.85 19.25 16.31
CA ILE A 339 -10.06 19.49 15.51
C ILE A 339 -10.50 18.20 14.81
N GLY A 340 -9.56 17.52 14.14
CA GLY A 340 -9.83 16.34 13.31
C GLY A 340 -9.48 15.03 14.02
N PRO A 341 -10.19 13.93 13.72
CA PRO A 341 -9.94 12.60 14.29
C PRO A 341 -8.65 11.92 13.78
N GLY A 342 -8.09 12.33 12.64
CA GLY A 342 -6.90 11.71 12.04
C GLY A 342 -7.14 10.33 11.42
N ILE A 343 -6.05 9.67 10.98
CA ILE A 343 -6.10 8.33 10.38
C ILE A 343 -5.06 7.46 11.07
N ILE A 344 -5.49 6.60 12.00
CA ILE A 344 -4.59 5.64 12.66
C ILE A 344 -4.07 4.61 11.67
N ASP A 345 -2.75 4.36 11.71
CA ASP A 345 -2.06 3.32 10.95
C ASP A 345 -2.31 1.93 11.59
N PRO A 346 -3.03 1.01 10.91
CA PRO A 346 -3.31 -0.33 11.43
C PRO A 346 -2.10 -1.27 11.43
N CYS A 347 -0.99 -0.88 10.81
CA CYS A 347 0.22 -1.68 10.76
C CYS A 347 1.17 -1.36 11.92
N GLU A 348 0.99 -0.26 12.64
CA GLU A 348 1.77 0.09 13.83
C GLU A 348 1.10 -0.40 15.12
N LYS A 349 1.92 -0.78 16.10
CA LYS A 349 1.48 -1.20 17.44
C LYS A 349 1.00 0.00 18.27
N GLU A 350 1.78 1.08 18.22
CA GLU A 350 1.41 2.36 18.83
C GLU A 350 0.36 3.08 17.99
N LEU A 351 -0.43 3.94 18.64
CA LEU A 351 -1.44 4.76 17.97
C LEU A 351 -0.77 5.89 17.17
N VAL A 352 -0.32 5.56 15.96
CA VAL A 352 0.34 6.48 15.03
C VAL A 352 -0.67 7.04 14.03
N ASP A 353 -0.78 8.37 13.93
CA ASP A 353 -1.52 9.02 12.85
C ASP A 353 -0.71 8.94 11.54
N ALA A 354 -1.22 8.18 10.57
CA ALA A 354 -0.63 8.01 9.25
C ALA A 354 -0.50 9.33 8.47
N ALA A 355 -1.23 10.38 8.87
CA ALA A 355 -1.16 11.70 8.26
C ALA A 355 -0.30 12.70 9.06
N ALA A 356 0.41 12.28 10.13
CA ALA A 356 1.11 13.16 11.05
C ALA A 356 2.14 14.10 10.38
N TYR A 357 2.73 13.68 9.26
CA TYR A 357 3.72 14.45 8.51
C TYR A 357 3.14 15.70 7.80
N LEU A 358 1.82 15.79 7.64
CA LEU A 358 1.17 16.91 6.96
C LEU A 358 1.23 18.18 7.81
N THR A 359 1.62 19.28 7.17
CA THR A 359 1.56 20.62 7.74
C THR A 359 0.11 21.07 7.94
N THR A 360 -0.08 22.06 8.81
CA THR A 360 -1.40 22.67 9.03
C THR A 360 -2.00 23.23 7.73
N GLU A 361 -1.18 23.87 6.90
CA GLU A 361 -1.60 24.44 5.62
C GLU A 361 -2.07 23.36 4.65
N GLU A 362 -1.30 22.28 4.47
CA GLU A 362 -1.68 21.16 3.60
C GLU A 362 -3.02 20.54 4.05
N ARG A 363 -3.23 20.38 5.36
CA ARG A 363 -4.49 19.84 5.92
C ARG A 363 -5.70 20.73 5.59
N PHE A 364 -5.56 22.05 5.69
CA PHE A 364 -6.63 22.98 5.30
C PHE A 364 -6.86 22.98 3.79
N ASN A 365 -5.79 22.97 2.99
CA ASN A 365 -5.87 22.93 1.53
C ASN A 365 -6.56 21.64 1.04
N LEU A 366 -6.22 20.49 1.61
CA LEU A 366 -6.88 19.20 1.35
C LEU A 366 -8.39 19.27 1.68
N THR A 367 -8.75 19.81 2.84
CA THR A 367 -10.14 19.91 3.28
C THR A 367 -10.94 20.83 2.36
N ASN A 368 -10.41 22.02 2.05
CA ASN A 368 -11.04 22.97 1.12
C ASN A 368 -11.18 22.39 -0.30
N TYR A 369 -10.13 21.74 -0.80
CA TYR A 369 -10.18 21.05 -2.09
C TYR A 369 -11.26 19.97 -2.12
N ALA A 370 -11.34 19.15 -1.07
CA ALA A 370 -12.35 18.11 -0.97
C ALA A 370 -13.77 18.67 -0.93
N GLN A 371 -13.99 19.77 -0.20
CA GLN A 371 -15.28 20.46 -0.17
C GLN A 371 -15.69 20.97 -1.56
N ASN A 372 -14.73 21.45 -2.36
CA ASN A 372 -14.97 21.87 -3.73
C ASN A 372 -15.32 20.67 -4.62
N MET A 373 -14.55 19.58 -4.54
CA MET A 373 -14.81 18.34 -5.30
C MET A 373 -16.18 17.75 -4.96
N LEU A 374 -16.54 17.67 -3.69
CA LEU A 374 -17.84 17.16 -3.26
C LEU A 374 -19.01 18.01 -3.78
N ARG A 375 -18.85 19.33 -3.87
CA ARG A 375 -19.83 20.22 -4.50
C ARG A 375 -19.95 19.95 -5.99
N LEU A 376 -18.83 19.76 -6.71
CA LEU A 376 -18.86 19.42 -8.14
C LEU A 376 -19.60 18.09 -8.38
N ILE A 377 -19.33 17.06 -7.58
CA ILE A 377 -20.04 15.77 -7.66
C ILE A 377 -21.53 15.95 -7.31
N SER A 378 -21.87 16.72 -6.28
CA SER A 378 -23.26 16.97 -5.87
C SER A 378 -24.07 17.77 -6.88
N PHE A 379 -23.44 18.67 -7.63
CA PHE A 379 -24.05 19.45 -8.70
C PHE A 379 -23.84 18.83 -10.09
N GLU A 380 -23.38 17.58 -10.16
CA GLU A 380 -23.21 16.82 -11.40
C GLU A 380 -22.29 17.50 -12.44
N LYS A 381 -21.35 18.32 -11.98
CA LYS A 381 -20.38 19.04 -12.83
C LYS A 381 -19.15 18.17 -13.10
N TYR A 382 -19.38 17.02 -13.73
CA TYR A 382 -18.37 15.97 -13.82
C TYR A 382 -17.17 16.31 -14.72
N ASP A 383 -17.36 17.12 -15.77
CA ASP A 383 -16.27 17.57 -16.67
C ASP A 383 -15.17 18.32 -15.90
N ALA A 384 -15.55 19.01 -14.82
CA ALA A 384 -14.63 19.77 -13.98
C ALA A 384 -13.84 18.89 -12.99
N LEU A 385 -14.20 17.62 -12.79
CA LEU A 385 -13.56 16.75 -11.79
C LEU A 385 -12.15 16.31 -12.18
N PHE A 386 -11.94 16.02 -13.46
CA PHE A 386 -10.67 15.49 -13.99
C PHE A 386 -9.98 16.46 -14.96
N HIS A 387 -10.34 17.74 -14.91
CA HIS A 387 -9.87 18.76 -15.84
C HIS A 387 -10.02 18.34 -17.32
N LEU A 388 -11.09 17.59 -17.63
CA LEU A 388 -11.39 17.22 -19.00
C LEU A 388 -11.69 18.51 -19.74
N LYS A 389 -10.83 18.85 -20.73
CA LYS A 389 -11.12 19.98 -21.62
C LYS A 389 -12.48 19.70 -22.24
N SER A 390 -13.44 20.59 -22.01
CA SER A 390 -14.72 20.57 -22.72
C SER A 390 -14.43 20.61 -24.21
N SER A 391 -14.69 19.48 -24.88
CA SER A 391 -14.53 19.29 -26.34
C SER A 391 -15.25 20.36 -27.14
#